data_AF-A0A0B6DPH3-F1
#
_entry.id   AF-A0A0B6DPH3-F1
#
_cell.length_a   1.000
_cell.length_b   1.000
_cell.length_c   1.000
_cell.angle_alpha   90.00
_cell.angle_beta   90.00
_cell.angle_gamma   90.00
#
_symmetry.space_group_name_H-M   'P 1'
#
loop_
_entity.id
_entity.type
_entity.pdbx_description
1 polymer ?
#
loop_
_entity_poly.entity_id
_entity_poly.type
_entity_poly.pdbx_seq_one_letter_code
_entity_poly.pdbx_strand_id
1 'polypeptide(L)'
;MDKDVLDIYTDYLISQTKYATATKLSDILDQEVSHDKITRFLSKPYLTSLEFWKYIKPLVRKHNSESEVLCLDDTISEKPSTDENDIVCWHHSHAKGVHVKGINIVSCILSTSNLSIPIDYEIVKKYKRYYDEKDKRYKRRSKITKNQMFQNMINRAVINQVKFKYILTSVRQLFHRQTLRIIDFNWVNNKLS
;
A
#
# COMPACT_ATOMS: atom_id res chain seq x y z
N MET A 1 -15.68 -1.50 11.16
CA MET A 1 -15.16 -2.64 10.36
C MET A 1 -15.48 -3.91 11.11
N ASP A 2 -16.05 -4.91 10.44
CA ASP A 2 -16.28 -6.24 11.03
C ASP A 2 -14.90 -6.93 11.11
N LYS A 3 -14.32 -6.95 12.31
CA LYS A 3 -12.93 -7.38 12.52
C LYS A 3 -12.80 -8.89 12.35
N ASP A 4 -13.76 -9.65 12.84
CA ASP A 4 -13.74 -11.11 12.77
C ASP A 4 -13.74 -11.59 11.32
N VAL A 5 -14.61 -11.01 10.47
CA VAL A 5 -14.62 -11.33 9.03
C VAL A 5 -13.34 -10.87 8.34
N LEU A 6 -12.79 -9.71 8.72
CA LEU A 6 -11.52 -9.22 8.17
C LEU A 6 -10.37 -10.17 8.49
N ASP A 7 -10.23 -10.55 9.77
CA ASP A 7 -9.10 -11.34 10.24
C ASP A 7 -9.13 -12.74 9.60
N ILE A 8 -10.29 -13.42 9.63
CA ILE A 8 -10.48 -14.72 8.95
C ILE A 8 -10.22 -14.63 7.45
N TYR A 9 -10.75 -13.60 6.77
CA TYR A 9 -10.55 -13.46 5.34
C TYR A 9 -9.09 -13.15 4.99
N THR A 10 -8.39 -12.39 5.82
CA THR A 10 -6.97 -12.07 5.64
C THR A 10 -6.11 -13.32 5.83
N ASP A 11 -6.35 -14.10 6.86
CA ASP A 11 -5.66 -15.37 7.10
C ASP A 11 -5.90 -16.36 5.96
N TYR A 12 -7.12 -16.40 5.42
CA TYR A 12 -7.43 -17.17 4.23
C TYR A 12 -6.63 -16.73 3.00
N LEU A 13 -6.52 -15.42 2.75
CA LEU A 13 -5.74 -14.89 1.64
C LEU A 13 -4.24 -15.16 1.78
N ILE A 14 -3.71 -15.18 3.00
CA ILE A 14 -2.30 -15.47 3.27
C ILE A 14 -2.00 -16.97 3.14
N SER A 15 -2.92 -17.83 3.60
CA SER A 15 -2.75 -19.29 3.62
C SER A 15 -3.04 -19.97 2.28
N GLN A 16 -3.89 -19.37 1.42
CA GLN A 16 -4.22 -19.94 0.12
C GLN A 16 -3.07 -19.80 -0.88
N THR A 17 -2.70 -20.90 -1.53
CA THR A 17 -1.67 -20.94 -2.59
C THR A 17 -2.24 -20.91 -4.01
N LYS A 18 -3.57 -21.08 -4.16
CA LYS A 18 -4.29 -21.11 -5.44
C LYS A 18 -5.34 -20.00 -5.53
N TYR A 19 -6.49 -20.28 -6.14
CA TYR A 19 -7.60 -19.36 -6.25
C TYR A 19 -8.29 -19.15 -4.91
N ALA A 20 -8.35 -17.90 -4.47
CA ALA A 20 -9.13 -17.47 -3.32
C ALA A 20 -10.57 -17.16 -3.78
N THR A 21 -11.55 -17.90 -3.25
CA THR A 21 -12.97 -17.65 -3.52
C THR A 21 -13.76 -17.65 -2.21
N ALA A 22 -14.83 -16.86 -2.13
CA ALA A 22 -15.69 -16.80 -0.95
C ALA A 22 -16.37 -18.14 -0.65
N THR A 23 -16.76 -18.88 -1.69
CA THR A 23 -17.32 -20.24 -1.56
C THR A 23 -16.31 -21.19 -0.93
N LYS A 24 -15.07 -21.20 -1.42
CA LYS A 24 -14.04 -22.08 -0.87
C LYS A 24 -13.68 -21.74 0.58
N LEU A 25 -13.68 -20.47 0.96
CA LEU A 25 -13.52 -20.09 2.36
C LEU A 25 -14.70 -20.59 3.21
N SER A 26 -15.93 -20.41 2.73
CA SER A 26 -17.14 -20.91 3.40
C SER A 26 -17.09 -22.43 3.59
N ASP A 27 -16.62 -23.18 2.59
CA ASP A 27 -16.49 -24.63 2.66
C ASP A 27 -15.41 -25.07 3.66
N ILE A 28 -14.28 -24.34 3.74
CA ILE A 28 -13.21 -24.62 4.71
C ILE A 28 -13.66 -24.40 6.15
N LEU A 29 -14.60 -23.48 6.36
CA LEU A 29 -15.15 -23.13 7.68
C LEU A 29 -16.45 -23.88 7.98
N ASP A 30 -16.73 -25.00 7.31
CA ASP A 30 -17.95 -25.80 7.49
C ASP A 30 -19.25 -24.95 7.47
N GLN A 31 -19.25 -23.90 6.63
CA GLN A 31 -20.33 -22.93 6.46
C GLN A 31 -20.66 -22.06 7.69
N GLU A 32 -19.82 -22.04 8.74
CA GLU A 32 -19.96 -21.11 9.87
C GLU A 32 -19.93 -19.64 9.42
N VAL A 33 -19.17 -19.36 8.35
CA VAL A 33 -19.16 -18.08 7.66
C VAL A 33 -19.58 -18.25 6.21
N SER A 34 -20.81 -17.83 5.88
CA SER A 34 -21.35 -17.97 4.53
C SER A 34 -20.60 -17.13 3.49
N HIS A 35 -20.52 -17.64 2.26
CA HIS A 35 -19.94 -16.91 1.13
C HIS A 35 -20.65 -15.56 0.86
N ASP A 36 -21.96 -15.47 1.13
CA ASP A 36 -22.72 -14.22 1.06
C ASP A 36 -22.26 -13.21 2.11
N LYS A 37 -21.93 -13.66 3.33
CA LYS A 37 -21.40 -12.78 4.38
C LYS A 37 -20.07 -12.17 3.95
N ILE A 38 -19.19 -12.96 3.35
CA ILE A 38 -17.90 -12.52 2.80
C ILE A 38 -18.13 -11.54 1.65
N THR A 39 -19.00 -11.88 0.70
CA THR A 39 -19.30 -11.02 -0.47
C THR A 39 -19.86 -9.66 -0.04
N ARG A 40 -20.82 -9.66 0.89
CA ARG A 40 -21.38 -8.44 1.47
C ARG A 40 -20.36 -7.63 2.28
N PHE A 41 -19.39 -8.30 2.91
CA PHE A 41 -18.28 -7.61 3.56
C PHE A 41 -17.38 -6.91 2.54
N LEU A 42 -17.01 -7.60 1.45
CA LEU A 42 -16.17 -7.07 0.38
C LEU A 42 -16.86 -5.98 -0.45
N SER A 43 -18.19 -5.97 -0.51
CA SER A 43 -18.97 -4.94 -1.21
C SER A 43 -19.15 -3.64 -0.40
N LYS A 44 -18.68 -3.58 0.85
CA LYS A 44 -18.74 -2.36 1.66
C LYS A 44 -17.88 -1.25 1.05
N PRO A 45 -18.19 0.03 1.34
CA PRO A 45 -17.39 1.16 0.87
C PRO A 45 -15.91 1.01 1.21
N TYR A 46 -15.04 1.56 0.36
CA TYR A 46 -13.59 1.53 0.51
C TYR A 46 -13.17 1.98 1.92
N LEU A 47 -12.37 1.15 2.58
CA LEU A 47 -11.65 1.56 3.78
C LEU A 47 -10.67 2.67 3.39
N THR A 48 -10.75 3.79 4.08
CA THR A 48 -9.83 4.92 3.89
C THR A 48 -8.59 4.72 4.76
N SER A 49 -7.51 5.48 4.49
CA SER A 49 -6.33 5.50 5.36
C SER A 49 -6.67 5.83 6.82
N LEU A 50 -7.79 6.52 7.08
CA LEU A 50 -8.28 6.77 8.43
C LEU A 50 -8.76 5.49 9.14
N GLU A 51 -9.56 4.67 8.47
CA GLU A 51 -10.04 3.40 9.05
C GLU A 51 -8.90 2.40 9.23
N PHE A 52 -7.95 2.38 8.28
CA PHE A 52 -6.72 1.60 8.42
C PHE A 52 -5.90 2.06 9.63
N TRP A 53 -5.71 3.37 9.80
CA TRP A 53 -5.01 3.92 10.95
C TRP A 53 -5.70 3.54 12.27
N LYS A 54 -7.04 3.65 12.36
CA LYS A 54 -7.79 3.25 13.55
C LYS A 54 -7.56 1.77 13.91
N TYR A 55 -7.46 0.90 12.90
CA TYR A 55 -7.18 -0.52 13.10
C TYR A 55 -5.76 -0.76 13.64
N ILE A 56 -4.74 -0.12 13.04
CA ILE A 56 -3.33 -0.40 13.38
C ILE A 56 -2.81 0.41 14.58
N LYS A 57 -3.44 1.54 14.91
CA LYS A 57 -3.00 2.45 15.98
C LYS A 57 -2.70 1.75 17.31
N PRO A 58 -3.52 0.81 17.83
CA PRO A 58 -3.20 0.10 19.07
C PRO A 58 -1.88 -0.66 18.99
N LEU A 59 -1.60 -1.32 17.86
CA LEU A 59 -0.35 -2.05 17.64
C LEU A 59 0.84 -1.10 17.56
N VAL A 60 0.69 0.03 16.85
CA VAL A 60 1.72 1.08 16.81
C VAL A 60 1.99 1.60 18.22
N ARG A 61 0.97 1.96 19.00
CA ARG A 61 1.18 2.50 20.36
C ARG A 61 1.79 1.51 21.33
N LYS A 62 1.59 0.20 21.13
CA LYS A 62 2.20 -0.85 21.93
C LYS A 62 3.71 -1.01 21.66
N HIS A 63 4.15 -0.82 20.42
CA HIS A 63 5.51 -1.15 19.99
C HIS A 63 6.37 0.05 19.59
N ASN A 64 5.81 1.25 19.50
CA ASN A 64 6.51 2.43 19.01
C ASN A 64 7.42 3.06 20.08
N SER A 65 8.74 2.95 19.87
CA SER A 65 9.77 3.59 20.69
C SER A 65 10.34 4.86 20.03
N GLU A 66 11.41 5.44 20.57
CA GLU A 66 11.94 6.75 20.15
C GLU A 66 12.87 6.72 18.93
N SER A 67 13.33 5.54 18.47
CA SER A 67 14.36 5.41 17.43
C SER A 67 13.94 4.60 16.20
N GLU A 68 12.64 4.58 15.89
CA GLU A 68 12.12 3.78 14.78
C GLU A 68 12.40 4.41 13.40
N VAL A 69 12.28 3.56 12.37
CA VAL A 69 12.51 3.94 10.97
C VAL A 69 11.21 3.84 10.20
N LEU A 70 10.83 4.89 9.48
CA LEU A 70 9.79 4.81 8.46
C LEU A 70 10.36 4.30 7.14
N CYS A 71 9.95 3.12 6.74
CA CYS A 71 10.30 2.51 5.47
C CYS A 71 9.21 2.81 4.43
N LEU A 72 9.57 3.51 3.37
CA LEU A 72 8.68 3.89 2.27
C LEU A 72 9.13 3.20 1.00
N ASP A 73 8.24 2.42 0.41
CA ASP A 73 8.49 1.75 -0.87
C ASP A 73 7.20 1.54 -1.68
N ASP A 74 7.34 1.06 -2.92
CA ASP A 74 6.23 0.63 -3.75
C ASP A 74 6.38 -0.80 -4.28
N THR A 75 5.28 -1.55 -4.27
CA THR A 75 5.21 -2.91 -4.81
C THR A 75 4.15 -3.00 -5.90
N ILE A 76 4.33 -3.92 -6.85
CA ILE A 76 3.33 -4.20 -7.88
C ILE A 76 2.78 -5.61 -7.67
N SER A 77 1.51 -5.70 -7.28
CA SER A 77 0.77 -6.97 -7.28
C SER A 77 0.33 -7.27 -8.71
N GLU A 78 1.00 -8.20 -9.37
CA GLU A 78 0.72 -8.57 -10.75
C GLU A 78 -0.69 -9.17 -10.92
N LYS A 79 -1.38 -8.74 -11.97
CA LYS A 79 -2.73 -9.20 -12.33
C LYS A 79 -2.82 -9.43 -13.85
N PRO A 80 -2.07 -10.41 -14.39
CA PRO A 80 -1.96 -10.63 -15.84
C PRO A 80 -3.31 -10.97 -16.49
N SER A 81 -4.18 -11.68 -15.77
CA SER A 81 -5.49 -12.13 -16.29
C SER A 81 -6.65 -11.20 -15.97
N THR A 82 -6.43 -10.08 -15.26
CA THR A 82 -7.49 -9.13 -14.91
C THR A 82 -7.58 -8.00 -15.95
N ASP A 83 -8.80 -7.58 -16.28
CA ASP A 83 -9.04 -6.48 -17.21
C ASP A 83 -8.46 -5.15 -16.71
N GLU A 84 -8.02 -4.32 -17.65
CA GLU A 84 -7.45 -3.02 -17.32
C GLU A 84 -8.53 -2.04 -16.85
N ASN A 85 -8.25 -1.38 -15.73
CA ASN A 85 -9.04 -0.27 -15.20
C ASN A 85 -8.11 0.81 -14.63
N ASP A 86 -8.63 1.72 -13.82
CA ASP A 86 -7.83 2.82 -13.28
C ASP A 86 -6.84 2.39 -12.19
N ILE A 87 -7.03 1.20 -11.61
CA ILE A 87 -6.18 0.57 -10.59
C ILE A 87 -5.32 -0.54 -11.20
N VAL A 88 -5.94 -1.47 -11.92
CA VAL A 88 -5.26 -2.56 -12.62
C VAL A 88 -4.80 -2.05 -13.99
N CYS A 89 -3.53 -1.70 -14.11
CA CYS A 89 -2.98 -1.21 -15.38
C CYS A 89 -1.47 -1.50 -15.49
N TRP A 90 -0.83 -1.03 -16.56
CA TRP A 90 0.60 -1.24 -16.78
C TRP A 90 1.46 -0.31 -15.92
N HIS A 91 2.38 -0.88 -15.13
CA HIS A 91 3.36 -0.16 -14.30
C HIS A 91 4.77 -0.64 -14.65
N HIS A 92 5.75 0.26 -14.59
CA HIS A 92 7.15 -0.13 -14.76
C HIS A 92 7.66 -0.80 -13.48
N SER A 93 8.13 -2.05 -13.56
CA SER A 93 8.81 -2.74 -12.45
C SER A 93 10.31 -2.51 -12.56
N HIS A 94 10.91 -1.85 -11.57
CA HIS A 94 12.36 -1.69 -11.52
C HIS A 94 13.08 -3.02 -11.27
N ALA A 95 12.50 -3.91 -10.47
CA ALA A 95 13.06 -5.23 -10.20
C ALA A 95 13.14 -6.11 -11.46
N LYS A 96 12.17 -6.00 -12.38
CA LYS A 96 12.15 -6.78 -13.63
C LYS A 96 12.68 -6.03 -14.86
N GLY A 97 12.90 -4.72 -14.75
CA GLY A 97 13.30 -3.87 -15.89
C GLY A 97 12.24 -3.74 -17.00
N VAL A 98 11.00 -4.16 -16.75
CA VAL A 98 9.91 -4.19 -17.75
C VAL A 98 8.59 -3.67 -17.19
N HIS A 99 7.65 -3.39 -18.08
CA HIS A 99 6.28 -3.08 -17.70
C HIS A 99 5.50 -4.34 -17.36
N VAL A 100 4.80 -4.34 -16.24
CA VAL A 100 3.93 -5.43 -15.78
C VAL A 100 2.52 -4.89 -15.54
N LYS A 101 1.50 -5.69 -15.85
CA LYS A 101 0.10 -5.35 -15.55
C LYS A 101 -0.24 -5.77 -14.12
N GLY A 102 -0.76 -4.84 -13.33
CA GLY A 102 -1.06 -5.11 -11.93
C GLY A 102 -1.56 -3.89 -11.17
N ILE A 103 -1.55 -4.01 -9.85
CA ILE A 103 -1.89 -2.97 -8.89
C ILE A 103 -0.60 -2.47 -8.26
N ASN A 104 -0.24 -1.21 -8.47
CA ASN A 104 0.89 -0.60 -7.78
C ASN A 104 0.42 0.00 -6.43
N ILE A 105 1.02 -0.49 -5.36
CA ILE A 105 0.74 -0.12 -3.98
C ILE A 105 1.97 0.58 -3.43
N VAL A 106 1.77 1.82 -3.00
CA VAL A 106 2.74 2.59 -2.23
C VAL A 106 2.46 2.30 -0.76
N SER A 107 3.49 1.97 0.02
CA SER A 107 3.34 1.58 1.42
C SER A 107 4.29 2.34 2.34
N CYS A 108 3.83 2.60 3.56
CA CYS A 108 4.60 3.15 4.66
C CYS A 108 4.60 2.14 5.82
N ILE A 109 5.78 1.65 6.17
CA ILE A 109 5.99 0.67 7.22
C ILE A 109 6.84 1.29 8.32
N LEU A 110 6.36 1.24 9.55
CA LEU A 110 7.15 1.55 10.74
C LEU A 110 7.97 0.31 11.09
N SER A 111 9.27 0.36 10.84
CA SER A 111 10.22 -0.66 11.28
C SER A 111 10.63 -0.36 12.70
N THR A 112 10.20 -1.22 13.62
CA THR A 112 10.64 -1.22 15.02
C THR A 112 11.77 -2.21 15.24
N SER A 113 12.36 -2.23 16.44
CA SER A 113 13.36 -3.24 16.82
C SER A 113 12.84 -4.68 16.74
N ASN A 114 11.53 -4.89 16.91
CA ASN A 114 10.93 -6.22 17.04
C ASN A 114 9.92 -6.56 15.92
N LEU A 115 9.35 -5.56 15.25
CA LEU A 115 8.24 -5.74 14.31
C LEU A 115 8.26 -4.68 13.20
N SER A 116 7.86 -5.09 12.00
CA SER A 116 7.52 -4.17 10.90
C SER A 116 6.01 -3.99 10.84
N ILE A 117 5.54 -2.76 11.07
CA ILE A 117 4.11 -2.44 11.17
C ILE A 117 3.69 -1.59 9.95
N PRO A 118 2.78 -2.06 9.09
CA PRO A 118 2.25 -1.22 8.01
C PRO A 118 1.35 -0.13 8.60
N ILE A 119 1.77 1.13 8.53
CA ILE A 119 1.03 2.25 9.13
C ILE A 119 0.19 3.04 8.13
N ASP A 120 0.53 2.94 6.84
CA ASP A 120 -0.22 3.60 5.76
C ASP A 120 0.03 2.93 4.40
N TYR A 121 -0.89 3.12 3.47
CA TYR A 121 -0.74 2.71 2.08
C TYR A 121 -1.62 3.57 1.15
N GLU A 122 -1.20 3.66 -0.12
CA GLU A 122 -1.98 4.29 -1.19
C GLU A 122 -1.86 3.45 -2.46
N ILE A 123 -2.95 3.41 -3.24
CA ILE A 123 -2.97 2.72 -4.54
C ILE A 123 -2.75 3.74 -5.65
N VAL A 124 -1.81 3.46 -6.56
CA VAL A 124 -1.56 4.34 -7.72
C VAL A 124 -2.69 4.22 -8.74
N LYS A 125 -3.55 5.23 -8.82
CA LYS A 125 -4.67 5.28 -9.77
C LYS A 125 -4.33 6.08 -11.03
N LYS A 126 -4.38 5.47 -12.22
CA LYS A 126 -4.07 6.12 -13.51
C LYS A 126 -5.33 6.38 -14.34
N TYR A 127 -6.12 7.34 -13.90
CA TYR A 127 -7.38 7.72 -14.53
C TYR A 127 -7.22 8.64 -15.75
N LYS A 128 -6.10 9.38 -15.88
CA LYS A 128 -5.89 10.27 -17.04
C LYS A 128 -5.30 9.50 -18.20
N ARG A 129 -6.05 9.41 -19.30
CA ARG A 129 -5.54 8.97 -20.61
C ARG A 129 -4.92 10.15 -21.35
N TYR A 130 -3.82 9.93 -22.05
CA TYR A 130 -3.19 10.91 -22.93
C TYR A 130 -2.55 10.18 -24.11
N TYR A 131 -2.49 10.83 -25.26
CA TYR A 131 -1.75 10.32 -26.41
C TYR A 131 -0.27 10.69 -26.25
N ASP A 132 0.61 9.71 -26.34
CA ASP A 132 2.05 9.92 -26.29
C ASP A 132 2.60 9.96 -27.72
N GLU A 133 2.97 11.16 -28.17
CA GLU A 133 3.48 11.40 -29.53
C GLU A 133 4.76 10.62 -29.83
N LYS A 134 5.62 10.43 -28.83
CA LYS A 134 6.90 9.75 -28.98
C LYS A 134 6.69 8.25 -29.21
N ASP A 135 5.82 7.64 -28.42
CA ASP A 135 5.52 6.21 -28.51
C ASP A 135 4.35 5.89 -29.49
N LYS A 136 3.73 6.91 -30.09
CA LYS A 136 2.55 6.82 -30.97
C LYS A 136 1.44 5.93 -30.40
N ARG A 137 1.15 6.06 -29.09
CA ARG A 137 0.12 5.26 -28.41
C ARG A 137 -0.51 6.00 -27.25
N TYR A 138 -1.74 5.63 -26.90
CA TYR A 138 -2.36 6.10 -25.67
C TYR A 138 -1.69 5.50 -24.44
N LYS A 139 -1.41 6.36 -23.46
CA LYS A 139 -0.88 6.01 -22.15
C LYS A 139 -1.81 6.51 -21.05
N ARG A 140 -1.62 5.94 -19.87
CA ARG A 140 -2.31 6.35 -18.63
C ARG A 140 -1.32 6.97 -17.67
N ARG A 141 -1.73 8.02 -16.96
CA ARG A 141 -0.95 8.63 -15.86
C ARG A 141 -1.83 8.92 -14.65
N SER A 142 -1.21 8.86 -13.47
CA SER A 142 -1.81 9.35 -12.24
C SER A 142 -1.71 10.88 -12.18
N LYS A 143 -2.69 11.55 -11.55
CA LYS A 143 -2.57 12.98 -11.21
C LYS A 143 -1.61 13.20 -10.04
N ILE A 144 -1.55 12.25 -9.12
CA ILE A 144 -0.69 12.29 -7.93
C ILE A 144 0.53 11.43 -8.19
N THR A 145 1.73 11.99 -8.01
CA THR A 145 2.99 11.25 -8.19
C THR A 145 3.25 10.37 -6.97
N LYS A 146 4.03 9.28 -7.13
CA LYS A 146 4.43 8.46 -5.96
C LYS A 146 5.14 9.29 -4.90
N ASN A 147 5.96 10.27 -5.30
CA ASN A 147 6.64 11.19 -4.38
C ASN A 147 5.64 12.01 -3.54
N GLN A 148 4.56 12.51 -4.14
CA GLN A 148 3.49 13.19 -3.40
C GLN A 148 2.79 12.22 -2.44
N MET A 149 2.56 10.97 -2.84
CA MET A 149 1.98 9.94 -1.95
C MET A 149 2.90 9.69 -0.74
N PHE A 150 4.21 9.55 -0.94
CA PHE A 150 5.17 9.40 0.15
C PHE A 150 5.19 10.60 1.10
N GLN A 151 5.19 11.82 0.57
CA GLN A 151 5.08 13.04 1.38
C GLN A 151 3.79 13.06 2.21
N ASN A 152 2.66 12.68 1.60
CA ASN A 152 1.39 12.58 2.32
C ASN A 152 1.43 11.53 3.44
N MET A 153 2.04 10.37 3.21
CA MET A 153 2.21 9.32 4.23
C MET A 153 3.07 9.80 5.40
N ILE A 154 4.18 10.50 5.11
CA ILE A 154 5.03 11.10 6.15
C ILE A 154 4.22 12.11 6.96
N ASN A 155 3.53 13.03 6.29
CA ASN A 155 2.70 14.03 6.96
C ASN A 155 1.62 13.38 7.84
N ARG A 156 0.96 12.32 7.37
CA ARG A 156 0.00 11.58 8.18
C ARG A 156 0.65 10.89 9.37
N ALA A 157 1.84 10.31 9.23
CA ALA A 157 2.59 9.74 10.36
C ALA A 157 2.92 10.81 11.42
N VAL A 158 3.31 12.02 11.00
CA VAL A 158 3.58 13.16 11.89
C VAL A 158 2.31 13.63 12.60
N ILE A 159 1.22 13.87 11.86
CA ILE A 159 -0.09 14.26 12.42
C ILE A 159 -0.58 13.21 13.43
N ASN A 160 -0.36 11.94 13.11
CA ASN A 160 -0.70 10.81 13.98
C ASN A 160 0.28 10.60 15.13
N GLN A 161 1.30 11.46 15.30
CA GLN A 161 2.30 11.36 16.37
C GLN A 161 2.95 9.98 16.42
N VAL A 162 3.30 9.43 15.25
CA VAL A 162 4.16 8.24 15.17
C VAL A 162 5.58 8.69 15.51
N LYS A 163 6.22 8.05 16.48
CA LYS A 163 7.61 8.35 16.84
C LYS A 163 8.53 7.64 15.84
N PHE A 164 9.35 8.40 15.12
CA PHE A 164 10.37 7.85 14.24
C PHE A 164 11.49 8.88 14.12
N LYS A 165 12.72 8.39 13.93
CA LYS A 165 13.91 9.25 13.81
C LYS A 165 14.41 9.32 12.38
N TYR A 166 14.21 8.24 11.63
CA TYR A 166 14.75 8.09 10.30
C TYR A 166 13.68 7.69 9.30
N ILE A 167 13.91 8.06 8.04
CA ILE A 167 13.15 7.59 6.90
C ILE A 167 14.09 6.82 5.99
N LEU A 168 13.73 5.57 5.69
CA LEU A 168 14.39 4.73 4.71
C LEU A 168 13.53 4.66 3.45
N THR A 169 14.11 5.04 2.32
CA THR A 169 13.43 4.98 1.02
C THR A 169 14.43 4.87 -0.12
N SER A 170 13.95 4.45 -1.29
CA SER A 170 14.76 4.58 -2.50
C SER A 170 14.80 6.06 -2.92
N VAL A 171 16.01 6.59 -3.11
CA VAL A 171 16.23 8.01 -3.44
C VAL A 171 15.39 8.43 -4.63
N ARG A 172 15.12 7.56 -5.63
CA ARG A 172 14.27 7.87 -6.79
C ARG A 172 12.85 8.33 -6.42
N GLN A 173 12.33 7.83 -5.31
CA GLN A 173 11.00 8.12 -4.79
C GLN A 173 10.91 9.45 -4.02
N LEU A 174 12.04 10.11 -3.71
CA LEU A 174 12.08 11.46 -3.12
C LEU A 174 12.98 12.46 -3.89
N PHE A 175 13.98 12.00 -4.65
CA PHE A 175 15.02 12.74 -5.38
C PHE A 175 15.43 12.00 -6.68
N HIS A 176 16.02 12.68 -7.66
CA HIS A 176 16.26 12.08 -9.00
C HIS A 176 17.37 11.02 -9.14
N ARG A 177 18.01 10.52 -8.06
CA ARG A 177 19.11 9.52 -8.14
C ARG A 177 18.69 8.14 -7.61
N GLN A 178 19.21 7.04 -8.18
CA GLN A 178 18.90 5.67 -7.73
C GLN A 178 19.90 5.21 -6.67
N THR A 179 19.52 5.26 -5.38
CA THR A 179 20.26 4.64 -4.26
C THR A 179 19.30 4.52 -3.07
N LEU A 180 19.44 3.54 -2.16
CA LEU A 180 18.73 3.57 -0.88
C LEU A 180 19.39 4.62 0.05
N ARG A 181 18.60 5.37 0.81
CA ARG A 181 19.15 6.30 1.82
C ARG A 181 18.32 6.34 3.09
N ILE A 182 19.03 6.50 4.20
CA ILE A 182 18.50 6.90 5.49
C ILE A 182 18.52 8.43 5.52
N ILE A 183 17.37 9.02 5.78
CA ILE A 183 17.20 10.47 5.88
C ILE A 183 16.78 10.78 7.33
N ASP A 184 17.44 11.76 7.95
CA ASP A 184 17.04 12.25 9.27
C ASP A 184 15.70 13.00 9.17
N PHE A 185 14.76 12.69 10.06
CA PHE A 185 13.43 13.30 10.05
C PHE A 185 13.47 14.83 10.22
N ASN A 186 14.39 15.36 11.03
CA ASN A 186 14.53 16.81 11.22
C ASN A 186 14.92 17.52 9.91
N TRP A 187 15.71 16.86 9.08
CA TRP A 187 16.05 17.36 7.76
C TRP A 187 14.84 17.42 6.83
N VAL A 188 13.93 16.44 6.92
CA VAL A 188 12.70 16.39 6.11
C VAL A 188 11.75 17.53 6.49
N ASN A 189 11.57 17.81 7.78
CA ASN A 189 10.72 18.91 8.24
C ASN A 189 11.16 20.28 7.67
N ASN A 190 12.47 20.56 7.66
CA ASN A 190 13.02 21.80 7.10
C ASN A 190 12.83 21.95 5.58
N LYS A 191 12.50 20.86 4.86
CA LYS A 191 12.25 20.84 3.41
C LYS A 191 10.77 20.87 3.05
N LEU A 192 9.89 20.55 4.00
CA LEU A 192 8.44 20.48 3.81
C LEU A 192 7.72 21.73 4.34
N SER A 193 8.40 22.58 5.11
CA SER A 193 7.99 23.96 5.48
C SER A 193 8.21 24.94 4.34
#